data_AF-A0A3D3E3Y7-F1
#
_entry.id   AF-A0A3D3E3Y7-F1
#
_cell.length_a   1.000
_cell.length_b   1.000
_cell.length_c   1.000
_cell.angle_alpha   90.00
_cell.angle_beta   90.00
_cell.angle_gamma   90.00
#
_symmetry.space_group_name_H-M   'P 1'
#
loop_
_entity.id
_entity.type
_entity.pdbx_description
1 polymer ?
#
loop_
_entity_poly.entity_id
_entity_poly.type
_entity_poly.pdbx_seq_one_letter_code
_entity_poly.pdbx_strand_id
1 'polypeptide(L)'
;MVTILYFTLYNHFLRLFMSASENNELLHQALSAHQQSLSAATSTLERQLKMAMNSSEVAGNLNQFNYVLDDYLRQHQMDLSTLAMLAGVSKNTMTRLKKSVESCRIDTLNAVLNVMGMEIVIARKAQTDE
;
A
#
# COMPACT_ATOMS: atom_id res chain seq x y z
N MET A 1 -35.90 51.79 39.16
CA MET A 1 -35.09 50.59 39.43
C MET A 1 -35.31 49.45 38.44
N VAL A 2 -36.51 49.25 37.88
CA VAL A 2 -36.82 48.13 36.95
C VAL A 2 -36.03 48.18 35.63
N THR A 3 -35.75 49.37 35.08
CA THR A 3 -35.05 49.56 33.81
C THR A 3 -33.56 49.18 33.86
N ILE A 4 -32.92 49.35 35.03
CA ILE A 4 -31.50 49.04 35.22
C ILE A 4 -31.29 47.53 35.24
N LEU A 5 -32.22 46.78 35.84
CA LEU A 5 -32.22 45.31 35.88
C LEU A 5 -32.40 44.71 34.48
N TYR A 6 -33.28 45.27 33.65
CA TYR A 6 -33.46 44.80 32.27
C TYR A 6 -32.20 45.01 31.42
N PHE A 7 -31.53 46.16 31.60
CA PHE A 7 -30.30 46.47 30.87
C PHE A 7 -29.11 45.58 31.29
N THR A 8 -29.04 45.21 32.58
CA THR A 8 -27.99 44.28 33.06
C THR A 8 -28.26 42.85 32.59
N LEU A 9 -29.52 42.40 32.62
CA LEU A 9 -29.89 41.07 32.09
C LEU A 9 -29.60 40.98 30.58
N TYR A 10 -29.95 42.01 29.82
CA TYR A 10 -29.73 42.06 28.38
C TYR A 10 -28.23 42.01 28.03
N ASN A 11 -27.40 42.80 28.72
CA ASN A 11 -25.94 42.76 28.52
C ASN A 11 -25.32 41.41 28.90
N HIS A 12 -25.83 40.77 29.96
CA HIS A 12 -25.34 39.47 30.35
C HIS A 12 -25.69 38.39 29.32
N PHE A 13 -26.91 38.43 28.78
CA PHE A 13 -27.37 37.51 27.74
C PHE A 13 -26.60 37.72 26.42
N LEU A 14 -26.32 38.98 26.06
CA LEU A 14 -25.54 39.30 24.86
C LEU A 14 -24.11 38.79 24.94
N ARG A 15 -23.47 38.90 26.11
CA ARG A 15 -22.13 38.34 26.36
C ARG A 15 -22.12 36.80 26.29
N LEU A 16 -23.16 36.15 26.81
CA LEU A 16 -23.29 34.70 26.74
C LEU A 16 -23.48 34.23 25.29
N PHE A 17 -24.26 34.98 24.50
CA PHE A 17 -24.49 34.67 23.09
C PHE A 17 -23.23 34.86 22.24
N MET A 18 -22.47 35.95 22.46
CA MET A 18 -21.18 36.16 21.76
C MET A 18 -20.15 35.09 22.15
N SER A 19 -20.04 34.74 23.43
CA SER A 19 -19.13 33.68 23.89
C SER A 19 -19.52 32.30 23.33
N ALA A 20 -20.81 31.99 23.22
CA ALA A 20 -21.28 30.74 22.59
C ALA A 20 -20.97 30.70 21.08
N SER A 21 -21.06 31.83 20.39
CA SER A 21 -20.71 31.95 18.96
C SER A 21 -19.21 31.73 18.71
N GLU A 22 -18.35 32.38 19.50
CA GLU A 22 -16.88 32.25 19.41
C GLU A 22 -16.43 30.80 19.67
N ASN A 23 -17.03 30.13 20.67
CA ASN A 23 -16.73 28.73 20.96
C ASN A 23 -17.13 27.78 19.81
N ASN A 24 -18.20 28.10 19.09
CA ASN A 24 -18.65 27.30 17.95
C ASN A 24 -17.72 27.50 16.75
N GLU A 25 -17.26 28.74 16.51
CA GLU A 25 -16.27 29.05 15.47
C GLU A 25 -14.92 28.35 15.74
N LEU A 26 -14.46 28.34 16.99
CA LEU A 26 -13.25 27.62 17.41
C LEU A 26 -13.38 26.10 17.21
N LEU A 27 -14.56 25.52 17.48
CA LEU A 27 -14.82 24.11 17.22
C LEU A 27 -14.78 23.79 15.71
N HIS A 28 -15.39 24.62 14.87
CA HIS A 28 -15.33 24.44 13.42
C HIS A 28 -13.91 24.60 12.87
N GLN A 29 -13.13 25.53 13.44
CA GLN A 29 -11.72 25.71 13.07
C GLN A 29 -10.87 24.50 13.50
N ALA A 30 -11.07 23.97 14.70
CA ALA A 30 -10.37 22.76 15.15
C ALA A 30 -10.75 21.52 14.33
N LEU A 31 -12.04 21.38 13.98
CA LEU A 31 -12.52 20.27 13.17
C LEU A 31 -11.95 20.31 11.74
N SER A 32 -11.95 21.49 11.13
CA SER A 32 -11.38 21.68 9.78
C SER A 32 -9.87 21.46 9.74
N ALA A 33 -9.13 21.91 10.78
CA ALA A 33 -7.70 21.64 10.92
C ALA A 33 -7.42 20.14 11.07
N HIS A 34 -8.21 19.41 11.86
CA HIS A 34 -8.10 17.96 11.98
C HIS A 34 -8.42 17.25 10.67
N GLN A 35 -9.45 17.69 9.94
CA GLN A 35 -9.82 17.11 8.65
C GLN A 35 -8.73 17.33 7.59
N GLN A 36 -8.09 18.50 7.59
CA GLN A 36 -6.92 18.77 6.75
C GLN A 36 -5.73 17.89 7.13
N SER A 37 -5.47 17.72 8.43
CA SER A 37 -4.39 16.84 8.91
C SER A 37 -4.61 15.39 8.51
N LEU A 38 -5.84 14.87 8.63
CA LEU A 38 -6.19 13.52 8.17
C LEU A 38 -6.02 13.38 6.66
N SER A 39 -6.48 14.36 5.87
CA SER A 39 -6.31 14.36 4.41
C SER A 39 -4.84 14.44 3.99
N ALA A 40 -4.00 15.16 4.74
CA ALA A 40 -2.56 15.23 4.51
C ALA A 40 -1.88 13.90 4.85
N ALA A 41 -2.31 13.24 5.94
CA ALA A 41 -1.80 11.93 6.32
C ALA A 41 -2.17 10.84 5.29
N THR A 42 -3.42 10.82 4.82
CA THR A 42 -3.87 9.85 3.79
C THR A 42 -3.16 10.06 2.47
N SER A 43 -3.02 11.30 1.99
CA SER A 43 -2.29 11.58 0.74
C SER A 43 -0.80 11.24 0.84
N THR A 44 -0.19 11.41 2.02
CA THR A 44 1.21 10.99 2.26
C THR A 44 1.34 9.47 2.21
N LEU A 45 0.42 8.74 2.87
CA LEU A 45 0.38 7.28 2.83
C LEU A 45 0.15 6.74 1.41
N GLU A 46 -0.79 7.33 0.66
CA GLU A 46 -1.02 6.98 -0.75
C GLU A 46 0.22 7.20 -1.61
N ARG A 47 0.93 8.30 -1.39
CA ARG A 47 2.18 8.58 -2.09
C ARG A 47 3.27 7.58 -1.74
N GLN A 48 3.40 7.20 -0.46
CA GLN A 48 4.34 6.19 -0.01
C GLN A 48 4.02 4.80 -0.60
N LEU A 49 2.73 4.41 -0.61
CA LEU A 49 2.26 3.19 -1.27
C LEU A 49 2.58 3.20 -2.76
N LYS A 50 2.30 4.31 -3.45
CA LYS A 50 2.61 4.45 -4.88
C LYS A 50 4.12 4.38 -5.14
N MET A 51 4.94 4.93 -4.25
CA MET A 51 6.39 4.83 -4.36
C MET A 51 6.88 3.40 -4.11
N ALA A 52 6.33 2.70 -3.12
CA ALA A 52 6.64 1.30 -2.82
C ALA A 52 6.20 0.33 -3.95
N MET A 53 5.05 0.59 -4.57
CA MET A 53 4.59 -0.18 -5.74
C MET A 53 5.50 0.04 -6.96
N ASN A 54 5.97 1.28 -7.16
CA ASN A 54 6.89 1.60 -8.26
C ASN A 54 8.33 1.19 -7.99
N SER A 55 8.72 0.95 -6.74
CA SER A 55 10.00 0.36 -6.36
C SER A 55 9.94 -1.17 -6.42
N SER A 56 9.23 -1.73 -7.41
CA SER A 56 9.31 -3.16 -7.72
C SER A 56 10.75 -3.48 -8.09
N GLU A 57 11.52 -3.88 -7.08
CA GLU A 57 12.90 -4.30 -7.23
C GLU A 57 12.91 -5.50 -8.17
N VAL A 58 13.59 -5.35 -9.31
CA VAL A 58 13.66 -6.42 -10.31
C VAL A 58 14.53 -7.53 -9.72
N ALA A 59 13.88 -8.55 -9.15
CA ALA A 59 14.55 -9.68 -8.51
C ALA A 59 15.48 -10.46 -9.46
N GLY A 60 15.26 -10.36 -10.77
CA GLY A 60 16.14 -10.90 -11.79
C GLY A 60 15.48 -11.03 -13.15
N ASN A 61 16.27 -11.47 -14.13
CA ASN A 61 15.78 -11.82 -15.48
C ASN A 61 15.27 -13.27 -15.54
N LEU A 62 14.54 -13.64 -16.60
CA LEU A 62 14.04 -15.00 -16.82
C LEU A 62 15.15 -16.07 -16.72
N ASN A 63 16.34 -15.76 -17.23
CA ASN A 63 17.51 -16.65 -17.18
C ASN A 63 18.05 -16.88 -15.75
N GLN A 64 17.74 -15.98 -14.82
CA GLN A 64 18.12 -16.04 -13.42
C GLN A 64 17.03 -16.63 -12.53
N PHE A 65 15.86 -16.98 -13.09
CA PHE A 65 14.73 -17.51 -12.33
C PHE A 65 15.11 -18.68 -11.44
N ASN A 66 15.97 -19.60 -11.90
CA ASN A 66 16.42 -20.73 -11.07
C ASN A 66 17.20 -20.30 -9.83
N TYR A 67 18.02 -19.26 -9.96
CA TYR A 67 18.76 -18.71 -8.82
C TYR A 67 17.81 -18.03 -7.84
N VAL A 68 16.86 -17.24 -8.34
CA VAL A 68 15.82 -16.58 -7.52
C VAL A 68 14.95 -17.63 -6.80
N LEU A 69 14.57 -18.70 -7.49
CA LEU A 69 13.83 -19.82 -6.93
C LEU A 69 14.61 -20.53 -5.83
N ASP A 70 15.88 -20.87 -6.07
CA ASP A 70 16.71 -21.57 -5.10
C ASP A 70 17.06 -20.69 -3.88
N ASP A 71 17.24 -19.38 -4.09
CA ASP A 71 17.45 -18.45 -2.99
C ASP A 71 16.21 -18.30 -2.12
N TYR A 72 15.03 -18.16 -2.72
CA TYR A 72 13.76 -18.15 -1.99
C TYR A 72 13.55 -19.43 -1.17
N LEU A 73 13.77 -20.61 -1.77
CA LEU A 73 13.65 -21.89 -1.05
C LEU A 73 14.62 -21.97 0.13
N ARG A 74 15.84 -21.42 -0.03
CA ARG A 74 16.84 -21.36 1.05
C ARG A 74 16.44 -20.39 2.16
N GLN A 75 16.00 -19.19 1.81
CA GLN A 75 15.60 -18.15 2.77
C GLN A 75 14.40 -18.62 3.62
N HIS A 76 13.43 -19.29 3.00
CA HIS A 76 12.22 -19.75 3.65
C HIS A 76 12.30 -21.20 4.17
N GLN A 77 13.46 -21.86 4.07
CA GLN A 77 13.67 -23.27 4.45
C GLN A 77 12.58 -24.20 3.90
N MET A 78 12.20 -23.96 2.65
CA MET A 78 11.09 -24.64 2.00
C MET A 78 11.61 -25.61 0.95
N ASP A 79 10.96 -26.78 0.86
CA ASP A 79 11.23 -27.74 -0.22
C ASP A 79 10.48 -27.39 -1.49
N LEU A 80 11.08 -27.73 -2.64
CA LEU A 80 10.47 -27.57 -3.95
C LEU A 80 9.08 -28.24 -4.06
N SER A 81 8.87 -29.35 -3.34
CA SER A 81 7.59 -30.06 -3.32
C SER A 81 6.51 -29.28 -2.58
N THR A 82 6.87 -28.58 -1.50
CA THR A 82 5.96 -27.73 -0.72
C THR A 82 5.57 -26.50 -1.53
N LEU A 83 6.54 -25.86 -2.20
CA LEU A 83 6.26 -24.74 -3.09
C LEU A 83 5.34 -25.17 -4.25
N ALA A 84 5.57 -26.35 -4.83
CA ALA A 84 4.72 -26.89 -5.88
C ALA A 84 3.27 -27.11 -5.40
N MET A 85 3.10 -27.64 -4.18
CA MET A 85 1.80 -27.82 -3.56
C MET A 85 1.08 -26.49 -3.34
N LEU A 86 1.79 -25.49 -2.79
CA LEU A 86 1.23 -24.15 -2.55
C LEU A 86 0.83 -23.44 -3.85
N ALA A 87 1.60 -23.64 -4.92
CA ALA A 87 1.30 -23.07 -6.24
C ALA A 87 0.27 -23.90 -7.03
N GLY A 88 -0.26 -25.00 -6.48
CA GLY A 88 -1.24 -25.85 -7.15
C GLY A 88 -0.69 -26.57 -8.39
N VAL A 89 0.63 -26.78 -8.47
CA VAL A 89 1.31 -27.40 -9.62
C VAL A 89 1.92 -28.74 -9.23
N SER A 90 1.95 -29.69 -10.17
CA SER A 90 2.56 -30.99 -9.91
C SER A 90 4.07 -30.88 -9.69
N LYS A 91 4.63 -31.77 -8.88
CA LYS A 91 6.09 -31.86 -8.66
C LYS A 91 6.87 -32.03 -9.97
N ASN A 92 6.32 -32.77 -10.94
CA ASN A 92 6.92 -32.96 -12.26
C ASN A 92 6.94 -31.65 -13.06
N THR A 93 5.86 -30.87 -12.99
CA THR A 93 5.76 -29.55 -13.62
C THR A 93 6.77 -28.59 -13.00
N MET A 94 6.88 -28.54 -11.67
CA MET A 94 7.87 -27.70 -10.97
C MET A 94 9.31 -28.09 -11.30
N THR A 95 9.59 -29.40 -11.40
CA THR A 95 10.93 -29.88 -11.79
C THR A 95 11.27 -29.50 -13.23
N ARG A 96 10.29 -29.50 -14.14
CA ARG A 96 10.46 -29.01 -15.52
C ARG A 96 10.67 -27.51 -15.56
N LEU A 97 9.91 -26.75 -14.78
CA LEU A 97 10.05 -25.30 -14.64
C LEU A 97 11.46 -24.93 -14.19
N LYS A 98 11.97 -25.63 -13.18
CA LYS A 98 13.35 -25.45 -12.70
C LYS A 98 14.42 -25.83 -13.75
N LYS A 99 14.13 -26.71 -14.70
CA LYS A 99 15.09 -27.07 -15.76
C LYS A 99 15.05 -26.11 -16.95
N SER A 100 13.85 -25.71 -17.35
CA SER A 100 13.64 -24.84 -18.51
C SER A 100 12.36 -24.03 -18.32
N VAL A 101 12.54 -22.78 -17.89
CA VAL A 101 11.47 -21.81 -17.68
C VAL A 101 10.76 -21.47 -19.00
N GLU A 102 11.52 -21.35 -20.09
CA GLU A 102 11.01 -21.03 -21.43
C GLU A 102 10.03 -22.09 -21.97
N SER A 103 10.21 -23.35 -21.57
CA SER A 103 9.35 -24.46 -22.01
C SER A 103 8.05 -24.60 -21.20
N CYS A 104 7.87 -23.77 -20.17
CA CYS A 104 6.72 -23.85 -19.27
C CYS A 104 5.63 -22.84 -19.63
N ARG A 105 4.40 -23.19 -19.25
CA ARG A 105 3.27 -22.28 -19.43
C ARG A 105 3.41 -21.07 -18.52
N ILE A 106 3.09 -19.90 -19.04
CA ILE A 106 3.10 -18.63 -18.27
C ILE A 106 2.20 -18.74 -17.03
N ASP A 107 1.06 -19.42 -17.14
CA ASP A 107 0.15 -19.65 -15.99
C ASP A 107 0.83 -20.39 -14.84
N THR A 108 1.67 -21.38 -15.15
CA THR A 108 2.45 -22.12 -14.16
C THR A 108 3.49 -21.22 -13.53
N LEU A 109 4.19 -20.42 -14.33
CA LEU A 109 5.19 -19.48 -13.83
C LEU A 109 4.56 -18.42 -12.91
N ASN A 110 3.42 -17.85 -13.31
CA ASN A 110 2.64 -16.91 -12.50
C ASN A 110 2.15 -17.53 -11.20
N ALA A 111 1.66 -18.77 -11.22
CA ALA A 111 1.22 -19.46 -10.01
C ALA A 111 2.37 -19.62 -9.00
N VAL A 112 3.57 -19.96 -9.47
CA VAL A 112 4.75 -20.07 -8.59
C VAL A 112 5.18 -18.69 -8.07
N LEU A 113 5.27 -17.69 -8.94
CA LEU A 113 5.70 -16.34 -8.55
C LEU A 113 4.71 -15.69 -7.57
N ASN A 114 3.40 -15.90 -7.74
CA ASN A 114 2.38 -15.43 -6.80
C ASN A 114 2.59 -15.99 -5.38
N VAL A 115 2.98 -17.26 -5.26
CA VAL A 115 3.31 -17.85 -3.95
C VAL A 115 4.57 -17.25 -3.36
N MET A 116 5.52 -16.85 -4.20
CA MET A 116 6.75 -16.17 -3.79
C MET A 116 6.55 -14.67 -3.55
N GLY A 117 5.35 -14.12 -3.77
CA GLY A 117 5.08 -12.68 -3.66
C GLY A 117 5.74 -11.85 -4.77
N MET A 118 6.04 -12.46 -5.92
CA MET A 118 6.67 -11.81 -7.07
C MET A 118 5.72 -11.78 -8.27
N GLU A 119 5.98 -10.88 -9.21
CA GLU A 119 5.22 -10.74 -10.46
C GLU A 119 6.14 -10.71 -11.68
N ILE A 120 5.66 -11.23 -12.81
CA ILE A 120 6.37 -11.10 -14.09
C ILE A 120 6.14 -9.70 -14.65
N VAL A 121 7.22 -8.95 -14.80
CA VAL A 121 7.19 -7.66 -15.51
C VAL A 121 7.79 -7.84 -16.91
N ILE A 122 6.99 -7.60 -17.94
CA ILE A 122 7.47 -7.55 -19.33
C ILE A 122 7.88 -6.11 -19.62
N ALA A 123 9.14 -5.79 -19.35
CA ALA A 123 9.71 -4.52 -19.80
C ALA A 123 10.15 -4.65 -21.26
N ARG A 124 9.75 -3.70 -22.12
CA ARG A 124 10.38 -3.54 -23.44
C ARG A 124 11.84 -3.18 -23.16
N LYS A 125 12.77 -4.06 -23.55
CA LYS A 125 14.21 -3.77 -23.53
C LYS A 125 14.40 -2.46 -24.28
N ALA A 126 14.72 -1.37 -23.57
CA ALA A 126 15.21 -0.18 -24.22
C ALA A 126 16.42 -0.63 -25.05
N GLN A 127 16.41 -0.37 -26.35
CA GLN A 127 17.63 -0.48 -27.14
C GLN A 127 18.63 0.44 -26.48
N THR A 128 19.53 -0.12 -25.67
CA THR A 128 20.81 0.50 -25.40
C THR A 128 21.52 0.45 -26.74
N ASP A 129 21.46 1.56 -27.46
CA ASP A 129 22.48 1.89 -28.44
C ASP A 129 23.85 1.73 -27.75
N GLU A 130 24.76 1.14 -28.51
CA GLU A 130 26.08 0.57 -28.16
C GLU A 130 26.90 1.27 -27.07
#